data_AF-A0ABD3UR71-F1
#
_entry.id   AF-A0ABD3UR71-F1
#
_cell.length_a   1.000
_cell.length_b   1.000
_cell.length_c   1.000
_cell.angle_alpha   90.00
_cell.angle_beta   90.00
_cell.angle_gamma   90.00
#
_symmetry.space_group_name_H-M   'P 1'
#
loop_
_entity.id
_entity.type
_entity.pdbx_description
1 polymer ?
#
loop_
_entity_poly.entity_id
_entity_poly.type
_entity_poly.pdbx_seq_one_letter_code
_entity_poly.pdbx_strand_id
1 'polypeptide(L)'
;NCATCGDNNEDMCEFTYDQNTVCPEPYCVNVLRNPDTGQRLLMRKCGTLQECKTDWWQQTSGKELCNLFNGNFIYTDVFECTYCCTTPNCNDEIHPAENTLYKES
;
A
#
# COMPACT_ATOMS: atom_id res chain seq x y z
N ASN A 1 -2.21 13.96 -5.47
CA ASN A 1 -3.40 13.12 -5.26
C ASN A 1 -2.97 11.71 -4.96
N CYS A 2 -3.77 10.98 -4.20
CA CYS A 2 -3.59 9.55 -3.97
C CYS A 2 -4.92 8.84 -4.12
N ALA A 3 -4.87 7.54 -4.41
CA ALA A 3 -6.00 6.67 -4.19
C ALA A 3 -6.24 6.55 -2.67
N THR A 4 -7.44 6.82 -2.21
CA THR A 4 -7.80 6.63 -0.79
C THR A 4 -9.06 5.80 -0.63
N CYS A 5 -9.03 4.97 0.40
CA CYS A 5 -10.10 4.10 0.82
C CYS A 5 -9.78 3.56 2.22
N GLY A 6 -10.74 3.72 3.13
CA GLY A 6 -10.76 2.96 4.39
C GLY A 6 -10.72 3.82 5.65
N ASP A 7 -11.87 3.85 6.33
CA ASP A 7 -11.92 3.55 7.77
C ASP A 7 -12.80 2.30 8.06
N ASN A 8 -13.65 1.82 7.12
CA ASN A 8 -14.65 0.77 7.39
C ASN A 8 -14.83 -0.35 6.32
N ASN A 9 -14.11 -0.33 5.18
CA ASN A 9 -14.36 -1.26 4.05
C ASN A 9 -13.06 -1.71 3.34
N GLU A 10 -12.04 -2.11 4.11
CA GLU A 10 -10.73 -2.53 3.57
C GLU A 10 -10.80 -3.75 2.63
N ASP A 11 -11.85 -4.55 2.77
CA ASP A 11 -12.16 -5.69 1.90
C ASP A 11 -12.60 -5.28 0.49
N MET A 12 -13.11 -4.06 0.33
CA MET A 12 -13.55 -3.53 -0.96
C MET A 12 -12.55 -2.57 -1.59
N CYS A 13 -11.57 -2.08 -0.84
CA CYS A 13 -10.63 -1.06 -1.31
C CYS A 13 -9.72 -1.52 -2.45
N GLU A 14 -9.64 -2.82 -2.72
CA GLU A 14 -9.01 -3.32 -3.94
C GLU A 14 -9.77 -2.88 -5.20
N PHE A 15 -11.10 -2.85 -5.12
CA PHE A 15 -11.99 -2.62 -6.26
C PHE A 15 -12.60 -1.22 -6.30
N THR A 16 -12.81 -0.59 -5.13
CA THR A 16 -13.49 0.71 -5.01
C THR A 16 -12.69 1.67 -4.12
N TYR A 17 -12.28 2.80 -4.67
CA TYR A 17 -11.50 3.83 -3.97
C TYR A 17 -11.63 5.19 -4.67
N ASP A 18 -11.33 6.28 -3.95
CA ASP A 18 -11.31 7.64 -4.50
C ASP A 18 -9.90 8.01 -4.99
N GLN A 19 -9.76 8.33 -6.27
CA GLN A 19 -8.50 8.77 -6.88
C GLN A 19 -8.31 10.29 -6.89
N ASN A 20 -9.28 11.06 -6.41
CA ASN A 20 -9.27 12.52 -6.45
C ASN A 20 -8.87 13.15 -5.12
N THR A 21 -8.47 12.35 -4.14
CA THR A 21 -8.10 12.86 -2.83
C THR A 21 -6.79 13.65 -2.90
N VAL A 22 -6.85 14.91 -2.49
CA VAL A 22 -5.68 15.79 -2.37
C VAL A 22 -5.02 15.56 -1.02
N CYS A 23 -3.74 15.16 -1.02
CA CYS A 23 -3.01 14.83 0.19
C CYS A 23 -2.17 16.03 0.69
N PRO A 24 -2.01 16.18 2.02
CA PRO A 24 -1.15 17.22 2.60
C PRO A 24 0.32 17.06 2.23
N GLU A 25 0.77 15.82 2.07
CA GLU A 25 2.13 15.45 1.71
C GLU A 25 2.14 14.67 0.38
N PRO A 26 3.27 14.64 -0.35
CA PRO A 26 3.39 13.97 -1.64
C PRO A 26 3.60 12.45 -1.48
N TYR A 27 2.96 11.82 -0.50
CA TYR A 27 3.10 10.40 -0.21
C TYR A 27 1.75 9.70 -0.30
N CYS A 28 1.72 8.58 -1.01
CA CYS A 28 0.58 7.68 -1.06
C CYS A 28 0.98 6.33 -0.46
N VAL A 29 0.08 5.75 0.33
CA VAL A 29 0.34 4.52 1.07
C VAL A 29 -0.73 3.47 0.76
N ASN A 30 -0.27 2.25 0.53
CA ASN A 30 -1.10 1.06 0.57
C ASN A 30 -0.68 0.17 1.74
N VAL A 31 -1.64 -0.33 2.50
CA VAL A 31 -1.40 -1.36 3.53
C VAL A 31 -2.16 -2.60 3.12
N LEU A 32 -1.41 -3.63 2.73
CA LEU A 32 -1.91 -4.92 2.34
C LEU A 32 -1.78 -5.89 3.51
N ARG A 33 -2.88 -6.53 3.90
CA ARG A 33 -2.91 -7.56 4.94
C ARG A 33 -3.50 -8.85 4.40
N ASN A 34 -2.87 -9.96 4.75
CA ASN A 34 -3.38 -11.31 4.54
C ASN A 34 -3.53 -11.99 5.92
N PRO A 35 -4.61 -11.73 6.68
CA PRO A 35 -4.91 -12.43 7.93
C PRO A 35 -5.13 -13.94 7.75
N ASP A 36 -5.13 -14.66 8.87
CA ASP A 36 -5.38 -16.11 8.95
C ASP A 36 -6.78 -16.53 8.47
N THR A 37 -7.70 -15.57 8.36
CA THR A 37 -9.05 -15.76 7.80
C THR A 37 -9.04 -16.05 6.31
N GLY A 38 -7.91 -15.85 5.62
CA GLY A 38 -7.76 -16.03 4.17
C GLY A 38 -8.37 -14.90 3.35
N GLN A 39 -8.83 -13.82 4.00
CA GLN A 39 -9.31 -12.61 3.33
C GLN A 39 -8.14 -11.66 3.09
N ARG A 40 -8.01 -11.15 1.87
CA ARG A 40 -7.10 -10.04 1.57
C ARG A 40 -7.76 -8.72 1.95
N LEU A 41 -7.07 -7.91 2.74
CA LEU A 41 -7.51 -6.57 3.14
C LEU A 41 -6.54 -5.53 2.59
N LEU A 42 -7.08 -4.46 2.02
CA LEU A 42 -6.29 -3.35 1.49
C LEU A 42 -6.78 -2.05 2.10
N MET A 43 -5.87 -1.22 2.60
CA MET A 43 -6.14 0.17 2.92
C MET A 43 -5.34 1.05 1.97
N ARG A 44 -5.96 2.11 1.47
CA ARG A 44 -5.30 3.11 0.61
C ARG A 44 -5.44 4.46 1.30
N LYS A 45 -4.35 5.20 1.49
CA LYS A 45 -4.42 6.50 2.18
C LYS A 45 -3.37 7.48 1.69
N CYS A 46 -3.61 8.75 1.97
CA CYS A 46 -2.54 9.72 2.04
C CYS A 46 -1.54 9.29 3.12
N GLY A 47 -0.26 9.33 2.81
CA GLY A 47 0.81 9.01 3.74
C GLY A 47 1.54 10.24 4.25
N THR A 48 2.41 9.99 5.22
CA THR A 48 3.41 10.92 5.74
C THR A 48 4.82 10.41 5.45
N LEU A 49 5.81 11.30 5.47
CA LEU A 49 7.23 10.89 5.39
C LEU A 49 7.58 9.84 6.45
N GLN A 50 7.02 9.96 7.65
CA GLN A 50 7.30 9.04 8.76
C GLN A 50 6.82 7.62 8.43
N GLU A 51 5.62 7.45 7.91
CA GLU A 51 5.09 6.13 7.50
C GLU A 51 5.92 5.55 6.35
N CYS A 52 6.31 6.37 5.38
CA CYS A 52 7.15 5.93 4.26
C CYS A 52 8.54 5.46 4.72
N LYS A 53 9.12 6.14 5.71
CA LYS A 53 10.41 5.77 6.26
C LYS A 53 10.33 4.56 7.18
N THR A 54 9.36 4.51 8.09
CA THR A 54 9.29 3.47 9.11
C THR A 54 8.58 2.23 8.62
N ASP A 55 7.36 2.36 8.09
CA ASP A 55 6.50 1.21 7.82
C ASP A 55 6.79 0.59 6.45
N TRP A 56 7.09 1.43 5.46
CA TRP A 56 7.57 0.95 4.16
C TRP A 56 9.07 0.66 4.17
N TRP A 57 9.93 1.68 4.23
CA TRP A 57 11.36 1.52 3.95
C TRP A 57 12.05 0.61 4.95
N GLN A 58 11.89 0.83 6.26
CA GLN A 58 12.57 0.05 7.28
C GLN A 58 11.95 -1.33 7.53
N GLN A 59 10.62 -1.46 7.43
CA GLN A 59 9.93 -2.69 7.82
C GLN A 59 9.51 -3.60 6.66
N THR A 60 9.14 -3.04 5.51
CA THR A 60 8.49 -3.80 4.43
C THR A 60 9.36 -3.95 3.19
N SER A 61 10.11 -2.91 2.80
CA SER A 61 10.81 -2.86 1.50
C SER A 61 11.87 -3.95 1.29
N GLY A 62 12.39 -4.53 2.36
CA GLY A 62 13.34 -5.65 2.30
C GLY A 62 12.69 -7.04 2.33
N LYS A 63 11.38 -7.15 2.51
CA LYS A 63 10.68 -8.43 2.62
C LYS A 63 10.39 -8.99 1.24
N GLU A 64 10.95 -10.15 0.94
CA GLU A 64 10.76 -10.84 -0.34
C GLU A 64 9.27 -11.03 -0.69
N LEU A 65 8.45 -11.45 0.27
CA LEU A 65 7.02 -11.66 0.07
C LEU A 65 6.27 -10.38 -0.37
N CYS A 66 6.71 -9.22 0.11
CA CYS A 66 6.10 -7.93 -0.24
C CYS A 66 6.57 -7.46 -1.62
N ASN A 67 7.86 -7.63 -1.94
CA ASN A 67 8.41 -7.25 -3.24
C ASN A 67 7.95 -8.17 -4.39
N LEU A 68 7.61 -9.42 -4.08
CA LEU A 68 7.12 -10.42 -5.03
C LEU A 68 5.60 -10.62 -4.96
N PHE A 69 4.89 -9.73 -4.27
CA PHE A 69 3.44 -9.83 -4.16
C PHE A 69 2.79 -9.75 -5.54
N ASN A 70 1.84 -10.67 -5.80
CA ASN A 70 1.07 -10.72 -7.02
C ASN A 70 -0.41 -10.87 -6.66
N GLY A 71 -1.22 -9.87 -7.01
CA GLY A 71 -2.66 -9.84 -6.71
C GLY A 71 -3.46 -11.02 -7.30
N ASN A 72 -2.91 -11.75 -8.27
CA ASN A 72 -3.55 -12.91 -8.89
C ASN A 72 -3.29 -14.23 -8.16
N PHE A 73 -2.42 -14.24 -7.14
CA PHE A 73 -2.13 -15.43 -6.35
C PHE A 73 -2.88 -15.42 -5.02
N ILE A 74 -3.21 -16.62 -4.56
CA ILE A 74 -3.75 -16.86 -3.22
C ILE A 74 -2.58 -17.17 -2.31
N TYR A 75 -2.47 -16.44 -1.21
CA TYR A 75 -1.44 -16.61 -0.21
C TYR A 75 -2.04 -17.24 1.05
N THR A 76 -1.38 -18.26 1.59
CA THR A 76 -1.82 -18.93 2.83
C THR A 76 -1.09 -18.42 4.07
N ASP A 77 0.04 -17.72 3.89
CA ASP A 77 0.83 -17.17 4.99
C ASP A 77 0.20 -15.90 5.54
N VAL A 78 0.34 -15.69 6.86
CA VAL A 78 -0.07 -14.43 7.47
C VAL A 78 1.00 -13.37 7.24
N PHE A 79 0.64 -12.27 6.59
CA PHE A 79 1.57 -11.18 6.35
C PHE A 79 0.89 -9.81 6.27
N GLU A 80 1.72 -8.79 6.45
CA GLU A 80 1.38 -7.39 6.26
C GLU A 80 2.51 -6.71 5.50
N CYS A 81 2.13 -5.94 4.47
CA CYS A 81 3.04 -5.15 3.66
C CYS A 81 2.51 -3.72 3.55
N THR A 82 3.32 -2.75 3.96
CA THR A 82 3.05 -1.34 3.73
C THR A 82 3.88 -0.85 2.56
N TYR A 83 3.26 -0.34 1.49
CA TYR A 83 3.94 0.27 0.36
C TYR A 83 3.79 1.79 0.41
N CYS A 84 4.87 2.54 0.14
CA CYS A 84 4.81 3.98 -0.04
C CYS A 84 5.41 4.42 -1.37
N CYS A 85 4.74 5.35 -2.04
CA CYS A 85 5.17 5.94 -3.30
C CYS A 85 4.92 7.46 -3.33
N THR A 86 5.59 8.16 -4.26
CA THR A 86 5.75 9.64 -4.20
C THR A 86 5.17 10.42 -5.38
N THR A 87 4.57 9.75 -6.37
CA THR A 87 3.95 10.41 -7.53
C THR A 87 2.43 10.45 -7.41
N PRO A 88 1.73 11.36 -8.10
CA PRO A 88 0.27 11.41 -8.04
C PRO A 88 -0.37 10.08 -8.42
N ASN A 89 -1.29 9.59 -7.56
CA ASN A 89 -2.04 8.34 -7.73
C ASN A 89 -1.15 7.10 -7.96
N CYS A 90 0.09 7.12 -7.46
CA CYS A 90 1.03 6.00 -7.62
C CYS A 90 0.58 4.72 -6.92
N ASN A 91 -0.29 4.85 -5.91
CA ASN A 91 -0.79 3.73 -5.12
C ASN A 91 -2.06 3.12 -5.72
N ASP A 92 -2.31 3.29 -7.03
CA ASP A 92 -3.45 2.71 -7.75
C ASP A 92 -3.36 1.18 -7.85
N GLU A 93 -2.16 0.67 -8.05
CA GLU A 93 -1.83 -0.74 -7.88
C GLU A 93 -1.51 -1.04 -6.41
N ILE A 94 -1.86 -2.24 -5.92
CA ILE A 94 -1.57 -2.65 -4.53
C ILE A 94 -0.09 -2.47 -4.22
N HIS A 95 0.77 -3.01 -5.09
CA HIS A 95 2.20 -2.74 -5.11
C HIS A 95 2.48 -1.66 -6.16
N PRO A 96 2.89 -0.45 -5.78
CA PRO A 96 3.20 0.62 -6.73
C PRO A 96 4.33 0.27 -7.68
N ALA A 97 4.41 0.96 -8.82
CA ALA A 97 5.51 0.82 -9.76
C ALA A 97 6.86 1.20 -9.11
N GLU A 98 7.91 0.40 -9.39
CA GLU A 98 9.25 0.50 -8.78
C GLU A 98 9.91 1.88 -8.85
N ASN A 99 9.61 2.65 -9.89
CA ASN A 99 10.13 3.99 -10.11
C ASN A 99 9.38 5.08 -9.31
N THR A 100 8.24 4.74 -8.71
CA THR A 100 7.43 5.64 -7.88
C THR A 100 7.62 5.39 -6.38
N LEU A 101 8.17 4.23 -6.00
CA LEU A 101 8.39 3.86 -4.61
C LEU A 101 9.29 4.86 -3.90
N TYR A 102 8.93 5.18 -2.65
CA TYR A 102 9.79 5.95 -1.76
C TYR A 102 11.10 5.18 -1.53
N LYS A 103 12.23 5.87 -1.63
CA LYS A 103 13.57 5.36 -1.37
C LYS A 103 14.30 6.38 -0.51
N GLU A 104 14.91 5.93 0.59
CA GLU A 104 15.78 6.79 1.37
C GLU A 104 17.11 6.94 0.63
N SER A 105 17.47 8.18 0.32
CA SER A 105 18.71 8.58 -0.36
C SER A 105 19.91 8.61 0.57
#